data_AF-A0ABD3V4L3-F1
#
_entry.id   AF-A0ABD3V4L3-F1
#
_cell.length_a   1.000
_cell.length_b   1.000
_cell.length_c   1.000
_cell.angle_alpha   90.00
_cell.angle_beta   90.00
_cell.angle_gamma   90.00
#
_symmetry.space_group_name_H-M   'P 1'
#
loop_
_entity.id
_entity.type
_entity.pdbx_description
1 polymer ?
#
loop_
_entity_poly.entity_id
_entity_poly.type
_entity_poly.pdbx_seq_one_letter_code
_entity_poly.pdbx_strand_id
1 'polypeptide(L)'
;MKLVIILAALIAVSYQQTHSTGPTHEPGESASLFFHYDYVSHKMSLRYGHTCYIFTLTDQQRLDVHNDAGMKALELTLLPLIDSGHKTLVQKSDLSAELQRACGRTSTQFYTMS
;
A
#
# COMPACT_ATOMS: atom_id res chain seq x y z
N MET A 1 -11.26 -45.49 -62.83
CA MET A 1 -11.87 -44.17 -63.06
C MET A 1 -12.01 -43.50 -61.69
N LYS A 2 -11.44 -42.36 -61.32
CA LYS A 2 -10.58 -41.35 -61.94
C LYS A 2 -9.67 -40.82 -60.82
N LEU A 3 -8.42 -40.54 -61.18
CA LEU A 3 -7.45 -39.76 -60.42
C LEU A 3 -7.95 -38.32 -60.28
N VAL A 4 -7.91 -37.71 -59.09
CA VAL A 4 -7.76 -36.25 -58.96
C VAL A 4 -6.90 -35.97 -57.73
N ILE A 5 -5.65 -35.62 -58.00
CA ILE A 5 -4.71 -35.03 -57.06
C ILE A 5 -5.03 -33.54 -57.01
N ILE A 6 -5.37 -32.98 -55.86
CA ILE A 6 -5.41 -31.52 -55.68
C ILE A 6 -4.26 -31.14 -54.76
N LEU A 7 -3.17 -30.67 -55.38
CA LEU A 7 -2.15 -29.85 -54.74
C LEU A 7 -2.84 -28.59 -54.19
N ALA A 8 -3.02 -28.50 -52.88
CA ALA A 8 -3.27 -27.22 -52.23
C ALA A 8 -1.90 -26.61 -51.91
N ALA A 9 -1.49 -25.66 -52.75
CA ALA A 9 -0.26 -24.91 -52.59
C ALA A 9 -0.23 -24.20 -51.24
N LEU A 10 0.92 -24.34 -50.58
CA LEU A 10 1.34 -23.63 -49.39
C LEU A 10 1.12 -22.12 -49.53
N ILE A 11 0.26 -21.55 -48.69
CA ILE A 11 0.40 -20.15 -48.29
C ILE A 11 0.45 -20.16 -46.76
N ALA A 12 1.60 -20.52 -46.21
CA ALA A 12 1.94 -20.18 -44.84
C ALA A 12 2.07 -18.64 -44.81
N VAL A 13 0.97 -17.96 -44.49
CA VAL A 13 1.03 -16.52 -44.17
C VAL A 13 1.75 -16.44 -42.82
N SER A 14 3.05 -16.24 -42.88
CA SER A 14 3.86 -15.86 -41.73
C SER A 14 3.40 -14.48 -41.28
N TYR A 15 2.44 -14.41 -40.37
CA TYR A 15 2.16 -13.17 -39.64
C TYR A 15 3.38 -12.92 -38.74
N GLN A 16 4.35 -12.15 -39.23
CA GLN A 16 5.33 -11.52 -38.36
C GLN A 16 4.59 -10.50 -37.53
N GLN A 17 4.22 -10.88 -36.31
CA GLN A 17 3.80 -9.95 -35.28
C GLN A 17 5.03 -9.13 -34.91
N THR A 18 5.26 -8.03 -35.62
CA THR A 18 6.25 -7.02 -35.28
C THR A 18 5.82 -6.40 -33.96
N HIS A 19 6.25 -7.01 -32.84
CA HIS A 19 6.20 -6.35 -31.56
C HIS A 19 7.09 -5.11 -31.67
N SER A 20 6.46 -3.96 -31.86
CA SER A 20 7.12 -2.66 -31.76
C SER A 20 7.75 -2.58 -30.36
N THR A 21 9.07 -2.65 -30.28
CA THR A 21 9.82 -2.23 -29.10
C THR A 21 9.87 -0.71 -29.11
N GLY A 22 8.73 -0.07 -28.86
CA GLY A 22 8.68 1.36 -28.57
C GLY A 22 9.49 1.66 -27.32
N PRO A 23 9.89 2.93 -27.09
CA PRO A 23 10.53 3.33 -25.85
C PRO A 23 9.69 2.86 -24.66
N THR A 24 10.28 2.04 -23.79
CA THR A 24 9.66 1.71 -22.51
C THR A 24 9.78 2.93 -21.62
N HIS A 25 8.69 3.65 -21.42
CA HIS A 25 8.65 4.71 -20.41
C HIS A 25 8.72 4.08 -19.02
N GLU A 26 9.56 4.63 -18.15
CA GLU A 26 9.57 4.28 -16.73
C GLU A 26 8.18 4.60 -16.14
N PRO A 27 7.56 3.68 -15.39
CA PRO A 27 6.29 3.94 -14.73
C PRO A 27 6.47 4.99 -13.64
N GLY A 28 5.47 5.87 -13.48
CA GLY A 28 5.41 6.75 -12.33
C GLY A 28 4.91 5.98 -11.10
N GLU A 29 5.68 6.00 -10.02
CA GLU A 29 5.27 5.42 -8.74
C GLU A 29 4.64 6.50 -7.85
N SER A 30 3.55 6.16 -7.15
CA SER A 30 2.91 7.07 -6.22
C SER A 30 2.52 6.37 -4.93
N ALA A 31 2.64 7.09 -3.83
CA ALA A 31 2.28 6.64 -2.49
C ALA A 31 1.51 7.74 -1.77
N SER A 32 0.49 7.36 -1.00
CA SER A 32 -0.22 8.27 -0.11
C SER A 32 -0.19 7.69 1.29
N LEU A 33 0.25 8.52 2.23
CA LEU A 33 0.39 8.20 3.63
C LEU A 33 -0.57 9.09 4.40
N PHE A 34 -1.45 8.49 5.20
CA PHE A 34 -2.39 9.25 6.03
C PHE A 34 -2.08 8.97 7.49
N PHE A 35 -1.51 9.96 8.17
CA PHE A 35 -1.28 9.94 9.60
C PHE A 35 -2.48 10.54 10.34
N HIS A 36 -2.85 9.91 11.44
CA HIS A 36 -3.94 10.41 12.29
C HIS A 36 -3.71 10.03 13.75
N TYR A 37 -3.69 11.05 14.60
CA TYR A 37 -3.60 10.91 16.05
C TYR A 37 -4.99 10.77 16.67
N ASP A 38 -5.22 9.64 17.33
CA ASP A 38 -6.41 9.42 18.15
C ASP A 38 -6.17 9.94 19.57
N TYR A 39 -6.78 11.08 19.90
CA TYR A 39 -6.70 11.72 21.21
C TYR A 39 -7.36 10.90 22.34
N VAL A 40 -8.25 9.96 22.01
CA VAL A 40 -8.94 9.12 23.01
C VAL A 40 -8.05 7.99 23.49
N SER A 41 -7.41 7.27 22.56
CA SER A 41 -6.52 6.14 22.90
C SER A 41 -5.04 6.52 22.98
N HIS A 42 -4.69 7.77 22.65
CA HIS A 42 -3.31 8.28 22.54
C HIS A 42 -2.43 7.45 21.61
N LYS A 43 -3.01 7.01 20.49
CA LYS A 43 -2.33 6.22 19.46
C LYS A 43 -2.22 7.02 18.18
N MET A 44 -1.17 6.76 17.43
CA MET A 44 -1.05 7.23 16.05
C MET A 44 -1.44 6.10 15.11
N SER A 45 -2.24 6.41 14.09
CA SER A 45 -2.46 5.52 12.95
C SER A 45 -1.75 6.06 11.72
N LEU A 46 -1.21 5.14 10.92
CA LEU A 46 -0.67 5.39 9.59
C LEU A 46 -1.36 4.47 8.60
N ARG A 47 -2.16 5.04 7.70
CA ARG A 47 -2.73 4.30 6.58
C ARG A 47 -1.84 4.42 5.35
N TYR A 48 -1.43 3.28 4.82
CA TYR A 48 -0.69 3.14 3.56
C TYR A 48 -1.37 2.04 2.73
N GLY A 49 -1.94 2.42 1.58
CA GLY A 49 -2.76 1.51 0.77
C GLY A 49 -3.94 0.93 1.57
N HIS A 50 -4.02 -0.40 1.62
CA HIS A 50 -5.03 -1.15 2.38
C HIS A 50 -4.53 -1.63 3.75
N THR A 51 -3.48 -1.01 4.28
CA THR A 51 -2.93 -1.35 5.59
C THR A 51 -2.99 -0.14 6.51
N CYS A 52 -3.40 -0.36 7.74
CA CYS A 52 -3.38 0.63 8.81
C CYS A 52 -2.46 0.16 9.93
N TYR A 53 -1.36 0.87 10.12
CA TYR A 53 -0.42 0.63 11.21
C TYR A 53 -0.80 1.49 12.40
N ILE A 54 -0.76 0.92 13.59
CA ILE A 54 -1.17 1.58 14.82
C ILE A 54 -0.01 1.54 15.79
N PHE A 55 0.39 2.73 16.24
CA PHE A 55 1.50 2.95 17.13
C PHE A 55 1.00 3.47 18.47
N THR A 56 1.55 2.93 19.55
CA THR A 56 1.37 3.52 20.87
C THR A 56 2.44 4.59 21.04
N LEU A 57 2.02 5.82 21.37
CA LEU A 57 2.95 6.93 21.53
C LEU A 57 3.53 6.98 22.95
N THR A 58 4.78 7.39 23.08
CA THR A 58 5.36 7.76 24.38
C THR A 58 4.75 9.05 24.90
N ASP A 59 4.91 9.33 26.19
CA ASP A 59 4.37 10.57 26.78
C ASP A 59 4.95 11.84 26.12
N GLN A 60 6.22 11.82 25.75
CA GLN A 60 6.83 12.94 25.02
C GLN A 60 6.21 13.09 23.62
N GLN A 61 6.05 12.00 22.87
CA GLN A 61 5.44 12.03 21.53
C GLN A 61 3.99 12.51 21.57
N ARG A 62 3.24 12.20 22.64
CA ARG A 62 1.88 12.70 22.87
C ARG A 62 1.84 14.21 23.07
N LEU A 63 2.89 14.81 23.62
CA LEU A 63 2.99 16.27 23.73
C LEU A 63 3.35 16.89 22.37
N ASP A 64 4.28 16.24 21.65
CA ASP A 64 4.83 16.76 20.40
C ASP A 64 3.80 16.76 19.26
N VAL A 65 2.81 15.86 19.27
CA VAL A 65 1.77 15.73 18.23
C VAL A 65 0.90 16.99 18.07
N HIS A 66 0.89 17.88 19.08
CA HIS A 66 0.04 19.07 19.10
C HIS A 66 0.66 20.31 18.44
N ASN A 67 1.84 20.17 17.82
CA ASN A 67 2.42 21.21 16.97
C ASN A 67 3.00 20.61 15.68
N ASP A 68 3.08 21.43 14.64
CA ASP A 68 3.47 20.97 13.29
C ASP A 68 4.87 20.34 13.23
N ALA A 69 5.81 20.88 14.00
CA ALA A 69 7.19 20.38 14.01
C ALA A 69 7.27 19.00 14.66
N GLY A 70 6.59 18.83 15.81
CA GLY A 70 6.51 17.56 16.51
C GLY A 70 5.73 16.50 15.76
N MET A 71 4.61 16.87 15.11
CA MET A 71 3.87 15.97 14.23
C MET A 71 4.76 15.45 13.09
N LYS A 72 5.47 16.33 12.37
CA LYS A 72 6.39 15.92 11.29
C LYS A 72 7.54 15.07 11.80
N ALA A 73 8.14 15.42 12.94
CA ALA A 73 9.21 14.61 13.55
C ALA A 73 8.70 13.21 13.91
N LEU A 74 7.47 13.11 14.41
CA LEU A 74 6.84 11.84 14.72
C LEU A 74 6.56 11.00 13.46
N GLU A 75 6.02 11.61 12.40
CA GLU A 75 5.81 10.93 11.10
C GLU A 75 7.11 10.33 10.56
N LEU A 76 8.21 11.10 10.59
CA LEU A 76 9.54 10.65 10.16
C LEU A 76 10.12 9.54 11.05
N THR A 77 9.76 9.53 12.34
CA THR A 77 10.20 8.50 13.29
C THR A 77 9.43 7.20 13.09
N LEU A 78 8.12 7.28 12.81
CA LEU A 78 7.24 6.11 12.72
C LEU A 78 7.28 5.45 11.35
N LEU A 79 7.55 6.21 10.27
CA LEU A 79 7.53 5.68 8.91
C LEU A 79 8.47 4.47 8.72
N PRO A 80 9.74 4.47 9.17
CA PRO A 80 10.63 3.31 9.02
C PRO A 80 10.19 2.05 9.77
N LEU A 81 9.33 2.20 10.79
CA LEU A 81 8.84 1.08 11.60
C LEU A 81 7.81 0.24 10.84
N ILE A 82 7.19 0.76 9.77
CA ILE A 82 6.29 -0.05 8.94
C ILE A 82 7.04 -1.12 8.16
N ASP A 83 8.34 -0.95 7.91
CA ASP A 83 9.13 -1.95 7.19
C ASP A 83 9.89 -2.86 8.16
N SER A 84 10.49 -2.27 9.19
CA SER A 84 11.38 -2.98 10.12
C SER A 84 10.70 -3.53 11.38
N GLY A 85 9.53 -2.98 11.75
CA GLY A 85 8.85 -3.31 13.01
C GLY A 85 8.14 -4.66 12.97
N HIS A 86 8.07 -5.31 14.13
CA HIS A 86 7.20 -6.46 14.35
C HIS A 86 5.73 -6.01 14.30
N LYS A 87 4.91 -6.76 13.56
CA LYS A 87 3.52 -6.39 13.28
C LYS A 87 2.60 -7.47 13.83
N THR A 88 1.67 -7.08 14.68
CA THR A 88 0.64 -7.99 15.20
C THR A 88 -0.70 -7.62 14.57
N LEU A 89 -1.35 -8.58 13.93
CA LEU A 89 -2.69 -8.38 13.34
C LEU A 89 -3.70 -8.05 14.45
N VAL A 90 -4.54 -7.06 14.21
CA VAL A 90 -5.56 -6.59 15.17
C VAL A 90 -6.93 -6.65 14.51
N GLN A 91 -7.95 -7.06 15.26
CA GLN A 91 -9.31 -6.96 14.76
C GLN A 91 -9.79 -5.52 14.84
N LYS A 92 -10.46 -5.06 13.80
CA LYS A 92 -11.00 -3.70 13.75
C LYS A 92 -11.90 -3.36 14.96
N SER A 93 -12.62 -4.35 15.48
CA SER A 93 -13.48 -4.23 16.67
C SER A 93 -12.73 -3.82 17.93
N ASP A 94 -11.43 -4.11 18.00
CA ASP A 94 -10.60 -3.88 19.19
C ASP A 94 -10.06 -2.44 19.22
N LEU A 95 -10.33 -1.67 18.17
CA LEU A 95 -9.89 -0.29 18.03
C LEU A 95 -10.96 0.70 18.47
N SER A 96 -10.52 1.88 18.91
CA SER A 96 -11.42 3.00 19.17
C SER A 96 -12.20 3.36 17.90
N ALA A 97 -13.40 3.92 18.06
CA ALA A 97 -14.21 4.37 16.92
C ALA A 97 -13.45 5.41 16.04
N GLU A 98 -12.57 6.19 16.65
CA GLU A 98 -11.71 7.16 15.96
C GLU A 98 -10.72 6.44 15.03
N LEU A 99 -9.95 5.48 15.55
CA LEU A 99 -9.00 4.68 14.78
C LEU A 99 -9.71 3.85 13.69
N GLN A 100 -10.88 3.29 14.00
CA GLN A 100 -11.68 2.56 13.01
C GLN A 100 -12.06 3.43 11.81
N ARG A 101 -12.32 4.72 12.03
CA ARG A 101 -12.64 5.69 10.97
C ARG A 101 -11.38 6.10 10.21
N ALA A 102 -10.31 6.44 10.92
CA ALA A 102 -9.03 6.85 10.33
C ALA A 102 -8.43 5.75 9.44
N CYS A 103 -8.42 4.51 9.93
CA CYS A 103 -7.95 3.35 9.18
C CYS A 103 -8.79 3.06 7.92
N GLY A 104 -10.04 3.53 7.85
CA GLY A 104 -10.93 3.24 6.73
C GLY A 104 -11.61 1.87 6.82
N ARG A 105 -12.52 1.61 5.88
CA ARG A 105 -13.42 0.43 5.94
C ARG A 105 -12.73 -0.88 5.57
N THR A 106 -11.81 -0.85 4.61
CA THR A 106 -11.24 -2.05 3.97
C THR A 106 -9.79 -2.32 4.35
N SER A 107 -9.24 -1.56 5.30
CA SER A 107 -7.84 -1.73 5.68
C SER A 107 -7.67 -2.91 6.63
N THR A 108 -6.54 -3.59 6.52
CA THR A 108 -6.04 -4.55 7.52
C THR A 108 -5.29 -3.78 8.59
N GLN A 109 -5.53 -4.08 9.88
CA GLN A 109 -4.92 -3.35 10.98
C GLN A 109 -3.78 -4.13 11.63
N PHE A 110 -2.68 -3.44 11.89
CA PHE A 110 -1.55 -3.99 12.63
C PHE A 110 -1.14 -3.05 13.76
N TYR A 111 -0.92 -3.60 14.96
CA TYR A 111 -0.10 -2.93 15.95
C TYR A 111 1.36 -3.09 15.54
N THR A 112 2.06 -1.95 15.50
CA THR A 112 3.50 -1.92 15.31
C THR A 112 4.13 -1.50 16.63
N MET A 113 5.07 -2.29 17.12
CA MET A 113 5.87 -1.92 18.29
C MET A 113 7.02 -1.01 17.83
N SER A 114 7.15 0.15 18.48
CA SER A 114 8.29 1.07 18.35
C SER A 114 9.42 0.67 19.29
#